data_AF-X0V9K9-F1
#
_entry.id   AF-X0V9K9-F1
#
_cell.length_a   1.000
_cell.length_b   1.000
_cell.length_c   1.000
_cell.angle_alpha   90.00
_cell.angle_beta   90.00
_cell.angle_gamma   90.00
#
_symmetry.space_group_name_H-M   'P 1'
#
loop_
_entity.id
_entity.type
_entity.pdbx_description
1 polymer ?
#
loop_
_entity_poly.entity_id
_entity_poly.type
_entity_poly.pdbx_seq_one_letter_code
_entity_poly.pdbx_strand_id
1 'polypeptide(L)'
;MKRLLNVDEVLDSEKRSAERYGWDLQLTEEKGPDGTPQWVVTIETKALGDFTNDWMKNKTLSDSDQRRVYRFDAETKRLEDLEVWVHVGEEQILALDITEIVYNPEIDPDLWVVDAPDGTVWARKPEVLPDNDKYARMTPDQVAHAFFQALADEDWDEALKFYPWSDFTQDARDTYGGLKIIEIGEPFQSGDYSGWFVPYKIKLESGFLWFGVKKHNLALRNDNQAGRYVVDGGF
;
A
#
# COMPACT_ATOMS: atom_id res chain seq x y z
N MET A 1 -26.52 -10.33 1.58
CA MET A 1 -25.86 -9.37 0.68
C MET A 1 -24.91 -8.53 1.52
N LYS A 2 -23.60 -8.68 1.36
CA LYS A 2 -22.61 -7.86 2.09
C LYS A 2 -22.53 -6.53 1.34
N ARG A 3 -22.83 -5.41 2.00
CA ARG A 3 -22.72 -4.08 1.38
C ARG A 3 -21.25 -3.86 1.00
N LEU A 4 -20.98 -3.41 -0.23
CA LEU A 4 -19.62 -3.10 -0.70
C LEU A 4 -18.98 -1.95 0.10
N LEU A 5 -19.81 -1.03 0.62
CA LEU A 5 -19.42 0.00 1.57
C LEU A 5 -20.54 0.16 2.62
N ASN A 6 -20.21 0.08 3.90
CA ASN A 6 -21.14 0.34 5.00
C ASN A 6 -20.68 1.60 5.75
N VAL A 7 -21.36 2.72 5.48
CA VAL A 7 -21.02 4.03 6.03
C VAL A 7 -21.03 4.04 7.56
N ASP A 8 -22.00 3.37 8.18
CA ASP A 8 -22.07 3.27 9.65
C ASP A 8 -20.83 2.58 10.23
N GLU A 9 -20.35 1.52 9.56
CA GLU A 9 -19.12 0.82 9.98
C GLU A 9 -17.87 1.69 9.79
N VAL A 10 -17.83 2.52 8.73
CA VAL A 10 -16.75 3.48 8.50
C VAL A 10 -16.75 4.52 9.63
N LEU A 11 -17.88 5.15 9.92
CA LEU A 11 -18.00 6.14 10.99
C LEU A 11 -17.72 5.55 12.38
N ASP A 12 -18.20 4.34 12.65
CA ASP A 12 -17.87 3.63 13.89
C ASP A 12 -16.38 3.32 13.98
N SER A 13 -15.75 2.95 12.86
CA SER A 13 -14.30 2.75 12.80
C SER A 13 -13.54 4.05 13.05
N GLU A 14 -13.99 5.15 12.46
CA GLU A 14 -13.43 6.48 12.67
C GLU A 14 -13.53 6.92 14.13
N LYS A 15 -14.72 6.78 14.73
CA LYS A 15 -14.94 7.10 16.14
C LYS A 15 -14.04 6.26 17.05
N ARG A 16 -13.99 4.94 16.85
CA ARG A 16 -13.11 4.05 17.62
C ARG A 16 -11.64 4.42 17.47
N SER A 17 -11.23 4.83 16.27
CA SER A 17 -9.85 5.24 16.00
C SER A 17 -9.55 6.58 16.68
N ALA A 18 -10.46 7.54 16.64
CA ALA A 18 -10.31 8.81 17.32
C ALA A 18 -10.19 8.64 18.84
N GLU A 19 -11.02 7.77 19.45
CA GLU A 19 -10.91 7.41 20.86
C GLU A 19 -9.57 6.71 21.18
N ARG A 20 -9.10 5.82 20.31
CA ARG A 20 -7.86 5.06 20.50
C ARG A 20 -6.61 5.93 20.36
N TYR A 21 -6.57 6.80 19.36
CA TYR A 21 -5.39 7.57 18.98
C TYR A 21 -5.43 9.03 19.45
N GLY A 22 -6.50 9.45 20.10
CA GLY A 22 -6.69 10.83 20.56
C GLY A 22 -6.84 11.83 19.41
N TRP A 23 -7.43 11.40 18.29
CA TRP A 23 -7.71 12.28 17.15
C TRP A 23 -8.88 13.21 17.46
N ASP A 24 -8.89 14.38 16.84
CA ASP A 24 -10.00 15.32 16.99
C ASP A 24 -11.14 14.91 16.05
N LEU A 25 -12.33 14.74 16.61
CA LEU A 25 -13.54 14.37 15.89
C LEU A 25 -14.64 15.34 16.28
N GLN A 26 -15.23 15.99 15.28
CA GLN A 26 -16.28 16.98 15.44
C GLN A 26 -17.49 16.59 14.61
N LEU A 27 -18.68 16.79 15.18
CA LEU A 27 -19.96 16.63 14.50
C LEU A 27 -20.71 17.95 14.58
N THR A 28 -21.04 18.52 13.42
CA THR A 28 -21.84 19.74 13.28
C THR A 28 -23.09 19.46 12.44
N GLU A 29 -24.12 20.29 12.63
CA GLU A 29 -25.29 20.33 11.77
C GLU A 29 -25.20 21.59 10.91
N GLU A 30 -25.29 21.42 9.60
CA GLU A 30 -25.14 22.48 8.61
C GLU A 30 -26.30 22.43 7.60
N LYS A 31 -26.38 23.43 6.72
CA LYS A 31 -27.31 23.40 5.58
C LYS A 31 -26.51 23.23 4.30
N GLY A 32 -26.91 22.25 3.49
CA GLY A 32 -26.34 22.03 2.17
C GLY A 32 -26.63 23.18 1.19
N PRO A 33 -26.02 23.15 0.00
CA PRO A 33 -26.19 24.19 -1.03
C PRO A 33 -27.66 24.42 -1.45
N ASP A 34 -28.50 23.40 -1.34
CA ASP A 34 -29.94 23.39 -1.63
C ASP A 34 -30.81 23.75 -0.41
N GLY A 35 -30.19 23.96 0.75
CA GLY A 35 -30.87 24.25 2.03
C GLY A 35 -31.28 23.03 2.84
N THR A 36 -30.98 21.82 2.36
CA THR A 36 -31.27 20.55 3.05
C THR A 36 -30.38 20.42 4.29
N PRO A 37 -30.91 20.01 5.47
CA PRO A 37 -30.08 19.80 6.64
C PRO A 37 -29.07 18.68 6.42
N GLN A 38 -27.82 18.91 6.83
CA GLN A 38 -26.72 17.97 6.69
C GLN A 38 -26.00 17.76 8.03
N TRP A 39 -25.52 16.54 8.26
CA TRP A 39 -24.54 16.25 9.31
C TRP A 39 -23.15 16.33 8.71
N VAL A 40 -22.27 17.13 9.30
CA VAL A 40 -20.87 17.25 8.88
C VAL A 40 -19.99 16.66 9.95
N VAL A 41 -19.22 15.63 9.57
CA VAL A 41 -18.23 14.99 10.44
C VAL A 41 -16.85 15.42 9.97
N THR A 42 -16.13 16.15 10.82
CA THR A 42 -14.73 16.53 10.57
C THR A 42 -13.83 15.73 11.49
N ILE A 43 -12.78 15.13 10.93
CA ILE A 43 -11.78 14.36 11.69
C ILE A 43 -10.38 14.83 11.30
N GLU A 44 -9.58 15.19 12.30
CA GLU A 44 -8.16 15.51 12.15
C GLU A 44 -7.31 14.35 12.66
N THR A 45 -6.55 13.71 11.77
CA THR A 45 -5.69 12.58 12.11
C THR A 45 -4.23 12.87 11.86
N LYS A 46 -3.39 12.19 12.62
CA LYS A 46 -1.95 12.14 12.40
C LYS A 46 -1.59 10.89 11.60
N ALA A 47 -0.51 10.98 10.82
CA ALA A 47 0.01 9.81 10.13
C ALA A 47 0.29 8.69 11.14
N LEU A 48 -0.04 7.47 10.75
CA LEU A 48 0.11 6.30 11.59
C LEU A 48 1.53 5.72 11.48
N GLY A 49 2.08 5.29 12.63
CA GLY A 49 3.36 4.59 12.70
C GLY A 49 4.56 5.47 13.05
N ASP A 50 5.75 4.90 12.86
CA ASP A 50 7.02 5.53 13.24
C ASP A 50 7.72 6.13 12.01
N PHE A 51 7.83 7.45 11.98
CA PHE A 51 8.50 8.19 10.92
C PHE A 51 9.87 8.74 11.35
N THR A 52 10.56 8.08 12.28
CA THR A 52 11.98 8.37 12.60
C THR A 52 12.83 8.36 11.33
N ASN A 53 12.51 7.44 10.41
CA ASN A 53 12.84 7.58 8.99
C ASN A 53 11.56 7.98 8.24
N ASP A 54 11.60 9.08 7.49
CA ASP A 54 10.44 9.68 6.82
C ASP A 54 10.14 9.09 5.44
N TRP A 55 10.80 7.99 5.04
CA TRP A 55 10.63 7.38 3.72
C TRP A 55 9.17 7.18 3.31
N MET A 56 8.28 6.70 4.19
CA MET A 56 6.86 6.51 3.86
C MET A 56 5.99 7.75 4.09
N LYS A 57 6.48 8.78 4.78
CA LYS A 57 5.69 9.95 5.15
C LYS A 57 5.10 10.61 3.91
N ASN A 58 3.80 10.85 3.94
CA ASN A 58 3.04 11.46 2.85
C ASN A 58 3.07 10.70 1.50
N LYS A 59 3.50 9.42 1.46
CA LYS A 59 3.42 8.59 0.24
C LYS A 59 2.03 8.00 0.02
N THR A 60 1.25 7.87 1.09
CA THR A 60 -0.15 7.43 1.07
C THR A 60 -0.99 8.31 1.99
N LEU A 61 -2.32 8.21 1.91
CA LEU A 61 -3.22 8.95 2.81
C LEU A 61 -3.06 8.52 4.28
N SER A 62 -2.83 7.23 4.56
CA SER A 62 -2.62 6.74 5.93
C SER A 62 -1.28 7.17 6.52
N ASP A 63 -0.27 7.39 5.67
CA ASP A 63 1.04 7.94 6.06
C ASP A 63 1.07 9.47 6.13
N SER A 64 -0.10 10.12 6.01
CA SER A 64 -0.25 11.57 6.01
C SER A 64 -0.98 12.05 7.25
N ASP A 65 -0.62 13.24 7.70
CA ASP A 65 -1.51 14.01 8.56
C ASP A 65 -2.67 14.48 7.67
N GLN A 66 -3.91 14.28 8.10
CA GLN A 66 -5.06 14.57 7.25
C GLN A 66 -6.23 15.18 8.01
N ARG A 67 -6.99 15.99 7.31
CA ARG A 67 -8.35 16.38 7.68
C ARG A 67 -9.32 15.69 6.74
N ARG A 68 -10.30 14.98 7.30
CA ARG A 68 -11.37 14.36 6.52
C ARG A 68 -12.70 15.01 6.88
N VAL A 69 -13.47 15.38 5.87
CA VAL A 69 -14.77 16.01 6.03
C VAL A 69 -15.78 15.13 5.30
N TYR A 70 -16.70 14.55 6.06
CA TYR A 70 -17.82 13.77 5.54
C TYR A 70 -19.09 14.59 5.69
N ARG A 71 -19.90 14.66 4.63
CA ARG A 71 -21.21 15.33 4.67
C ARG A 71 -22.31 14.34 4.38
N PHE A 72 -23.28 14.27 5.28
CA PHE A 72 -24.41 13.35 5.19
C PHE A 72 -25.71 14.11 5.10
N ASP A 73 -26.61 13.62 4.25
CA ASP A 73 -28.00 14.05 4.30
C ASP A 73 -28.62 13.66 5.66
N ALA A 74 -29.26 14.61 6.34
CA ALA A 74 -29.73 14.41 7.69
C ALA A 74 -30.96 13.49 7.81
N GLU A 75 -31.72 13.29 6.73
CA GLU A 75 -32.92 12.46 6.70
C GLU A 75 -32.59 11.02 6.31
N THR A 76 -31.96 10.85 5.15
CA THR A 76 -31.60 9.58 4.52
C THR A 76 -30.35 8.94 5.11
N LYS A 77 -29.52 9.72 5.82
CA LYS A 77 -28.23 9.31 6.41
C LYS A 77 -27.20 8.85 5.38
N ARG A 78 -27.37 9.23 4.11
CA ARG A 78 -26.44 8.90 3.03
C ARG A 78 -25.30 9.89 3.00
N LEU A 79 -24.09 9.40 2.74
CA LEU A 79 -22.94 10.25 2.41
C LEU A 79 -23.22 10.92 1.08
N GLU A 80 -23.10 12.24 1.04
CA GLU A 80 -23.28 13.04 -0.18
C GLU A 80 -21.95 13.52 -0.72
N ASP A 81 -20.98 13.73 0.18
CA ASP A 81 -19.70 14.34 -0.14
C ASP A 81 -18.61 13.89 0.86
N LEU A 82 -17.38 13.76 0.34
CA LEU A 82 -16.18 13.45 1.12
C LEU A 82 -15.00 14.24 0.57
N GLU A 83 -14.41 15.06 1.44
CA GLU A 83 -13.12 15.70 1.20
C GLU A 83 -12.04 15.07 2.09
N VAL A 84 -10.87 14.81 1.51
CA VAL A 84 -9.66 14.44 2.26
C VAL A 84 -8.58 15.46 1.93
N TRP A 85 -8.16 16.19 2.95
CA TRP A 85 -7.07 17.16 2.90
C TRP A 85 -5.84 16.57 3.57
N VAL A 86 -4.68 16.74 2.96
CA VAL A 86 -3.38 16.34 3.54
C VAL A 86 -2.65 17.59 4.01
N HIS A 87 -2.12 17.55 5.24
CA HIS A 87 -1.29 18.62 5.80
C HIS A 87 0.17 18.41 5.36
N VAL A 88 0.73 19.37 4.61
CA VAL A 88 2.14 19.38 4.19
C VAL A 88 2.81 20.64 4.73
N GLY A 89 3.57 20.49 5.81
CA GLY A 89 4.11 21.65 6.54
C GLY A 89 2.98 22.46 7.17
N GLU A 90 2.83 23.72 6.76
CA GLU A 90 1.74 24.61 7.20
C GLU A 90 0.56 24.65 6.21
N GLU A 91 0.69 23.99 5.05
CA GLU A 91 -0.32 24.02 3.99
C GLU A 91 -1.29 22.82 4.09
N GLN A 92 -2.52 23.02 3.62
CA GLN A 92 -3.51 21.95 3.41
C GLN A 92 -3.76 21.77 1.92
N ILE A 93 -3.58 20.55 1.43
CA ILE A 93 -3.75 20.18 0.02
C ILE A 93 -4.94 19.23 -0.09
N LEU A 94 -5.93 19.57 -0.92
CA LEU A 94 -7.05 18.68 -1.23
C LEU A 94 -6.52 17.49 -2.04
N ALA A 95 -6.53 16.30 -1.43
CA ALA A 95 -6.01 15.07 -2.02
C ALA A 95 -7.12 14.22 -2.66
N LEU A 96 -8.33 14.28 -2.11
CA LEU A 96 -9.51 13.58 -2.63
C LEU A 96 -10.75 14.46 -2.42
N ASP A 97 -11.58 14.50 -3.45
CA ASP A 97 -12.88 15.15 -3.46
C ASP A 97 -13.88 14.24 -4.17
N ILE A 98 -14.93 13.80 -3.47
CA ILE A 98 -16.02 13.02 -4.03
C ILE A 98 -17.18 13.95 -4.33
N THR A 99 -17.37 14.22 -5.62
CA THR A 99 -18.37 15.20 -6.11
C THR A 99 -19.74 14.60 -6.42
N GLU A 100 -19.86 13.28 -6.53
CA GLU A 100 -21.12 12.57 -6.76
C GLU A 100 -21.09 11.16 -6.17
N ILE A 101 -22.17 10.78 -5.47
CA ILE A 101 -22.35 9.43 -4.93
C ILE A 101 -23.69 8.87 -5.40
N VAL A 102 -23.64 7.90 -6.32
CA VAL A 102 -24.83 7.18 -6.80
C VAL A 102 -25.03 5.90 -5.99
N TYR A 103 -26.16 5.81 -5.29
CA TYR A 103 -26.49 4.66 -4.45
C TYR A 103 -27.35 3.64 -5.17
N ASN A 104 -26.96 2.37 -5.07
CA ASN A 104 -27.65 1.22 -5.65
C ASN A 104 -27.91 1.36 -7.17
N PRO A 105 -26.91 1.78 -7.98
CA PRO A 105 -27.07 1.68 -9.42
C PRO A 105 -27.24 0.21 -9.82
N GLU A 106 -28.01 -0.03 -10.86
CA GLU A 106 -28.01 -1.34 -11.52
C GLU A 106 -26.64 -1.51 -12.18
N ILE A 107 -25.89 -2.54 -11.78
CA ILE A 107 -24.59 -2.86 -12.33
C ILE A 107 -24.77 -4.12 -13.16
N ASP A 108 -24.36 -4.05 -14.42
CA ASP A 108 -24.34 -5.19 -15.32
C ASP A 108 -23.44 -6.30 -14.73
N PRO A 109 -23.98 -7.49 -14.41
CA PRO A 109 -23.19 -8.60 -13.88
C PRO A 109 -22.04 -9.01 -14.80
N ASP A 110 -22.17 -8.78 -16.11
CA ASP A 110 -21.14 -9.14 -17.09
C ASP A 110 -19.86 -8.30 -16.93
N LEU A 111 -19.90 -7.15 -16.24
CA LEU A 111 -18.71 -6.37 -15.89
C LEU A 111 -17.76 -7.08 -14.93
N TRP A 112 -18.24 -8.11 -14.23
CA TRP A 112 -17.43 -8.88 -13.27
C TRP A 112 -16.85 -10.16 -13.88
N VAL A 113 -17.06 -10.38 -15.18
CA VAL A 113 -16.46 -11.48 -15.92
C VAL A 113 -15.09 -11.02 -16.43
N VAL A 114 -14.04 -11.49 -15.77
CA VAL A 114 -12.65 -11.25 -16.19
C VAL A 114 -12.08 -12.57 -16.71
N ASP A 115 -11.95 -12.68 -18.03
CA ASP A 115 -11.17 -13.75 -18.66
C ASP A 115 -9.69 -13.38 -18.60
N ALA A 116 -8.96 -13.99 -17.66
CA ALA A 116 -7.53 -13.80 -17.57
C ALA A 116 -6.84 -14.44 -18.80
N PRO A 117 -5.98 -13.70 -19.52
CA PRO A 117 -5.19 -14.28 -20.60
C PRO A 117 -4.30 -15.44 -20.14
N ASP A 118 -3.98 -16.33 -21.06
CA ASP A 118 -2.94 -17.34 -20.83
C ASP A 118 -1.61 -16.67 -20.44
N GLY A 119 -0.90 -17.28 -19.49
CA GLY A 119 0.37 -16.74 -18.98
C GLY A 119 0.21 -15.61 -17.96
N THR A 120 -1.00 -15.33 -17.46
CA THR A 120 -1.21 -14.39 -16.35
C THR A 120 -0.41 -14.83 -15.11
N VAL A 121 0.41 -13.93 -14.59
CA VAL A 121 1.17 -14.11 -13.35
C VAL A 121 0.30 -13.71 -12.16
N TRP A 122 0.14 -14.61 -11.20
CA TRP A 122 -0.75 -14.42 -10.05
C TRP A 122 0.02 -14.21 -8.76
N ALA A 123 -0.43 -13.29 -7.94
CA ALA A 123 0.03 -13.20 -6.55
C ALA A 123 -0.29 -14.50 -5.81
N ARG A 124 0.65 -14.97 -4.99
CA ARG A 124 0.53 -16.18 -4.19
C ARG A 124 0.81 -15.89 -2.72
N LYS A 125 0.18 -16.65 -1.84
CA LYS A 125 0.58 -16.64 -0.43
C LYS A 125 1.93 -17.34 -0.31
N PRO A 126 2.89 -16.79 0.44
CA PRO A 126 4.14 -17.50 0.73
C PRO A 126 3.85 -18.88 1.34
N GLU A 127 4.41 -19.91 0.70
CA GLU A 127 4.32 -21.29 1.16
C GLU A 127 5.50 -21.64 2.07
N VAL A 128 5.27 -22.60 2.98
CA VAL A 128 6.33 -23.19 3.81
C VAL A 128 7.18 -24.09 2.91
N LEU A 129 8.42 -23.69 2.67
CA LEU A 129 9.34 -24.44 1.81
C LEU A 129 9.87 -25.72 2.50
N PRO A 130 10.33 -26.74 1.77
CA PRO A 130 10.97 -27.91 2.38
C PRO A 130 12.16 -27.57 3.30
N ASP A 131 12.93 -26.53 2.96
CA ASP A 131 14.06 -26.00 3.73
C ASP A 131 13.76 -24.61 4.35
N ASN A 132 12.48 -24.37 4.72
CA ASN A 132 11.99 -23.08 5.21
C ASN A 132 12.85 -22.48 6.34
N ASP A 133 13.35 -23.31 7.26
CA ASP A 133 14.18 -22.90 8.39
C ASP A 133 15.41 -22.08 7.97
N LYS A 134 15.99 -22.37 6.79
CA LYS A 134 17.11 -21.62 6.22
C LYS A 134 16.67 -20.17 5.93
N TYR A 135 15.53 -20.01 5.27
CA TYR A 135 15.01 -18.71 4.83
C TYR A 135 14.36 -17.92 5.97
N ALA A 136 13.67 -18.59 6.89
CA ALA A 136 13.02 -17.95 8.04
C ALA A 136 14.02 -17.33 9.03
N ARG A 137 15.27 -17.82 9.05
CA ARG A 137 16.36 -17.26 9.88
C ARG A 137 17.09 -16.10 9.22
N MET A 138 16.83 -15.80 7.95
CA MET A 138 17.50 -14.70 7.25
C MET A 138 17.04 -13.35 7.81
N THR A 139 18.00 -12.45 8.00
CA THR A 139 17.73 -11.03 8.26
C THR A 139 17.27 -10.32 6.98
N PRO A 140 16.64 -9.14 7.07
CA PRO A 140 16.21 -8.40 5.88
C PRO A 140 17.34 -8.11 4.88
N ASP A 141 18.54 -7.77 5.35
CA ASP A 141 19.73 -7.56 4.49
C ASP A 141 20.17 -8.84 3.78
N GLN A 142 20.15 -9.99 4.47
CA GLN A 142 20.46 -11.30 3.89
C GLN A 142 19.44 -11.69 2.81
N VAL A 143 18.15 -11.41 3.04
CA VAL A 143 17.11 -11.66 2.03
C VAL A 143 17.26 -10.75 0.83
N ALA A 144 17.53 -9.45 1.02
CA ALA A 144 17.77 -8.54 -0.09
C ALA A 144 18.98 -8.99 -0.93
N HIS A 145 20.08 -9.36 -0.29
CA HIS A 145 21.26 -9.90 -0.96
C HIS A 145 20.95 -11.19 -1.72
N ALA A 146 20.29 -12.17 -1.10
CA ALA A 146 19.97 -13.44 -1.73
C ALA A 146 19.01 -13.26 -2.92
N PHE A 147 18.00 -12.41 -2.79
CA PHE A 147 17.05 -12.10 -3.86
C PHE A 147 17.74 -11.45 -5.06
N PHE A 148 18.50 -10.38 -4.85
CA PHE A 148 19.21 -9.73 -5.95
C PHE A 148 20.31 -10.61 -6.54
N GLN A 149 20.95 -11.47 -5.75
CA GLN A 149 21.93 -12.43 -6.26
C GLN A 149 21.26 -13.46 -7.17
N ALA A 150 20.09 -13.97 -6.80
CA ALA A 150 19.32 -14.88 -7.66
C ALA A 150 18.93 -14.21 -8.99
N LEU A 151 18.53 -12.93 -8.97
CA LEU A 151 18.28 -12.16 -10.21
C LEU A 151 19.55 -11.95 -11.04
N ALA A 152 20.68 -11.67 -10.39
CA ALA A 152 21.99 -11.51 -11.04
C ALA A 152 22.46 -12.80 -11.73
N ASP A 153 22.20 -13.95 -11.10
CA ASP A 153 22.55 -15.27 -11.61
C ASP A 153 21.48 -15.83 -12.57
N GLU A 154 20.38 -15.10 -12.78
CA GLU A 154 19.19 -15.55 -13.51
C GLU A 154 18.61 -16.88 -12.97
N ASP A 155 18.80 -17.14 -11.68
CA ASP A 155 18.20 -18.25 -10.94
C ASP A 155 16.77 -17.87 -10.50
N TRP A 156 15.85 -17.97 -11.46
CA TRP A 156 14.46 -17.59 -11.26
C TRP A 156 13.73 -18.46 -10.23
N ASP A 157 14.12 -19.73 -10.10
CA ASP A 157 13.55 -20.64 -9.11
C ASP A 157 13.95 -20.23 -7.69
N GLU A 158 15.21 -19.81 -7.48
CA GLU A 158 15.65 -19.24 -6.20
C GLU A 158 15.00 -17.87 -5.96
N ALA A 159 14.91 -17.00 -6.98
CA ALA A 159 14.27 -15.69 -6.84
C ALA A 159 12.79 -15.80 -6.46
N LEU A 160 12.05 -16.77 -7.03
CA LEU A 160 10.64 -17.04 -6.72
C LEU A 160 10.42 -17.52 -5.29
N LYS A 161 11.45 -18.02 -4.60
CA LYS A 161 11.32 -18.29 -3.17
C LYS A 161 11.03 -16.99 -2.43
N PHE A 162 11.66 -15.88 -2.78
CA PHE A 162 11.47 -14.58 -2.11
C PHE A 162 10.33 -13.75 -2.70
N TYR A 163 9.88 -14.03 -3.92
CA TYR A 163 8.88 -13.25 -4.64
C TYR A 163 7.51 -13.96 -4.62
N PRO A 164 6.48 -13.40 -3.94
CA PRO A 164 5.20 -14.07 -3.69
C PRO A 164 4.26 -14.04 -4.92
N TRP A 165 4.75 -14.50 -6.06
CA TRP A 165 4.05 -14.56 -7.33
C TRP A 165 4.25 -15.93 -7.98
N SER A 166 3.40 -16.28 -8.94
CA SER A 166 3.47 -17.57 -9.62
C SER A 166 4.68 -17.71 -10.54
N ASP A 167 5.18 -16.59 -11.06
CA ASP A 167 6.30 -16.52 -12.00
C ASP A 167 6.83 -15.07 -12.08
N PHE A 168 7.91 -14.83 -12.81
CA PHE A 168 8.31 -13.52 -13.30
C PHE A 168 7.81 -13.30 -14.73
N THR A 169 7.28 -12.11 -15.00
CA THR A 169 6.96 -11.70 -16.37
C THR A 169 8.23 -11.62 -17.23
N GLN A 170 8.08 -11.72 -18.55
CA GLN A 170 9.23 -11.56 -19.46
C GLN A 170 9.90 -10.19 -19.28
N ASP A 171 9.12 -9.13 -19.13
CA ASP A 171 9.65 -7.78 -18.88
C ASP A 171 10.49 -7.70 -17.60
N ALA A 172 10.08 -8.39 -16.53
CA ALA A 172 10.85 -8.45 -15.30
C ALA A 172 12.16 -9.22 -15.49
N ARG A 173 12.12 -10.31 -16.26
CA ARG A 173 13.32 -11.10 -16.59
C ARG A 173 14.31 -10.29 -17.41
N ASP A 174 13.83 -9.59 -18.43
CA ASP A 174 14.66 -8.75 -19.30
C ASP A 174 15.21 -7.53 -18.58
N THR A 175 14.48 -6.98 -17.60
CA THR A 175 14.90 -5.81 -16.83
C THR A 175 15.93 -6.15 -15.76
N TYR A 176 15.70 -7.23 -15.01
CA TYR A 176 16.47 -7.53 -13.79
C TYR A 176 17.44 -8.71 -13.94
N GLY A 177 17.30 -9.53 -14.99
CA GLY A 177 18.23 -10.61 -15.28
C GLY A 177 19.65 -10.10 -15.51
N GLY A 178 20.63 -10.79 -14.92
CA GLY A 178 22.04 -10.45 -15.09
C GLY A 178 22.48 -9.16 -14.37
N LEU A 179 21.63 -8.56 -13.53
CA LEU A 179 21.97 -7.34 -12.80
C LEU A 179 23.28 -7.48 -12.00
N LYS A 180 23.89 -6.35 -11.64
CA LYS A 180 25.04 -6.32 -10.73
C LYS A 180 24.71 -5.58 -9.46
N ILE A 181 24.88 -6.25 -8.32
CA ILE A 181 24.75 -5.61 -7.02
C ILE A 181 25.93 -4.65 -6.83
N ILE A 182 25.64 -3.37 -6.60
CA ILE A 182 26.65 -2.35 -6.25
C ILE A 182 26.71 -2.19 -4.73
N GLU A 183 25.53 -2.11 -4.09
CA GLU A 183 25.41 -1.85 -2.66
C GLU A 183 24.07 -2.36 -2.14
N ILE A 184 24.08 -2.92 -0.93
CA ILE A 184 22.88 -3.17 -0.11
C ILE A 184 23.15 -2.46 1.22
N GLY A 185 22.24 -1.59 1.62
CA GLY A 185 22.35 -0.75 2.80
C GLY A 185 21.72 -1.38 4.05
N GLU A 186 21.82 -0.66 5.16
CA GLU A 186 21.23 -1.09 6.43
C GLU A 186 19.69 -1.05 6.38
N PRO A 187 19.00 -2.12 6.82
CA PRO A 187 17.54 -2.15 6.89
C PRO A 187 16.99 -1.09 7.86
N PHE A 188 15.86 -0.49 7.49
CA PHE A 188 15.13 0.46 8.34
C PHE A 188 13.62 0.24 8.26
N GLN A 189 12.87 0.80 9.20
CA GLN A 189 11.40 0.83 9.19
C GLN A 189 10.91 2.28 9.02
N SER A 190 9.72 2.44 8.45
CA SER A 190 9.10 3.75 8.25
C SER A 190 7.58 3.60 8.15
N GLY A 191 6.85 4.47 8.85
CA GLY A 191 5.39 4.47 8.91
C GLY A 191 4.82 3.28 9.70
N ASP A 192 3.64 2.82 9.29
CA ASP A 192 2.95 1.66 9.87
C ASP A 192 3.27 0.34 9.14
N TYR A 193 4.15 0.40 8.13
CA TYR A 193 4.57 -0.75 7.35
C TYR A 193 5.15 -1.83 8.28
N SER A 194 4.54 -3.01 8.27
CA SER A 194 4.89 -4.12 9.18
C SER A 194 6.20 -4.83 8.83
N GLY A 195 6.90 -4.36 7.80
CA GLY A 195 8.11 -4.95 7.27
C GLY A 195 9.35 -4.09 7.46
N TRP A 196 10.34 -4.33 6.59
CA TRP A 196 11.59 -3.59 6.50
C TRP A 196 11.79 -3.05 5.09
N PHE A 197 12.41 -1.88 5.01
CA PHE A 197 12.98 -1.33 3.81
C PHE A 197 14.48 -1.58 3.80
N VAL A 198 15.00 -2.11 2.70
CA VAL A 198 16.44 -2.33 2.52
C VAL A 198 16.92 -1.46 1.36
N PRO A 199 17.70 -0.39 1.61
CA PRO A 199 18.31 0.40 0.55
C PRO A 199 19.16 -0.47 -0.36
N TYR A 200 19.10 -0.24 -1.67
CA TYR A 200 19.99 -0.91 -2.60
C TYR A 200 20.45 0.03 -3.71
N LYS A 201 21.55 -0.37 -4.32
CA LYS A 201 22.06 0.14 -5.59
C LYS A 201 22.44 -1.03 -6.46
N ILE A 202 21.82 -1.15 -7.62
CA ILE A 202 22.08 -2.20 -8.60
C ILE A 202 22.37 -1.59 -9.96
N LYS A 203 23.14 -2.29 -10.78
CA LYS A 203 23.32 -1.97 -12.20
C LYS A 203 22.48 -2.93 -13.04
N LEU A 204 21.63 -2.42 -13.90
CA LEU A 204 20.86 -3.23 -14.85
C LEU A 204 21.70 -3.47 -16.11
N GLU A 205 21.64 -4.67 -16.69
CA GLU A 205 22.36 -5.00 -17.94
C GLU A 205 21.60 -4.54 -19.18
N SER A 206 20.27 -4.55 -19.16
CA SER A 206 19.43 -4.08 -20.28
C SER A 206 19.31 -2.54 -20.27
N GLY A 207 19.93 -1.92 -21.26
CA GLY A 207 20.13 -0.47 -21.35
C GLY A 207 18.91 0.36 -21.77
N PHE A 208 17.71 0.16 -21.21
CA PHE A 208 16.52 0.88 -21.69
C PHE A 208 16.22 2.23 -21.01
N LEU A 209 16.81 2.60 -19.88
CA LEU A 209 16.52 3.91 -19.27
C LEU A 209 17.76 4.59 -18.71
N TRP A 210 18.50 5.28 -19.59
CA TRP A 210 19.37 6.47 -19.42
C TRP A 210 20.38 6.61 -18.26
N PHE A 211 20.30 5.79 -17.21
CA PHE A 211 21.30 5.60 -16.15
C PHE A 211 21.16 4.15 -15.71
N GLY A 212 22.02 3.25 -16.20
CA GLY A 212 21.97 1.81 -15.89
C GLY A 212 22.18 1.45 -14.41
N VAL A 213 22.08 2.39 -13.48
CA VAL A 213 22.16 2.18 -12.03
C VAL A 213 20.83 2.60 -11.38
N LYS A 214 20.12 1.64 -10.78
CA LYS A 214 18.92 1.87 -9.99
C LYS A 214 19.29 2.01 -8.53
N LYS A 215 18.75 3.04 -7.87
CA LYS A 215 18.81 3.23 -6.40
C LYS A 215 17.39 3.29 -5.88
N HIS A 216 17.06 2.42 -4.93
CA HIS A 216 15.74 2.39 -4.31
C HIS A 216 15.83 1.67 -2.96
N ASN A 217 14.68 1.45 -2.33
CA ASN A 217 14.51 0.60 -1.16
C ASN A 217 13.65 -0.62 -1.53
N LEU A 218 14.15 -1.83 -1.25
CA LEU A 218 13.39 -3.09 -1.35
C LEU A 218 12.48 -3.22 -0.13
N ALA A 219 11.19 -3.43 -0.34
CA ALA A 219 10.23 -3.65 0.74
C ALA A 219 10.13 -5.15 1.03
N LEU A 220 10.35 -5.56 2.28
CA LEU A 220 10.32 -6.95 2.73
C LEU A 220 9.34 -7.14 3.89
N ARG A 221 8.55 -8.22 3.87
CA ARG A 221 7.58 -8.55 4.94
C ARG A 221 7.65 -10.02 5.32
N ASN A 222 7.44 -10.33 6.60
CA ASN A 222 7.43 -11.69 7.15
C ASN A 222 6.16 -12.06 7.93
N ASP A 223 5.13 -11.21 7.90
CA ASP A 223 3.81 -11.42 8.51
C ASP A 223 2.95 -12.39 7.67
N ASN A 224 3.55 -13.52 7.27
CA ASN A 224 2.94 -14.58 6.50
C ASN A 224 3.05 -15.91 7.24
N GLN A 225 2.24 -16.89 6.82
CA GLN A 225 2.19 -18.23 7.44
C GLN A 225 3.52 -18.99 7.41
N ALA A 226 4.43 -18.64 6.49
CA ALA A 226 5.74 -19.27 6.38
C ALA A 226 6.81 -18.63 7.29
N GLY A 227 6.49 -17.50 7.93
CA GLY A 227 7.36 -16.82 8.91
C GLY A 227 8.71 -16.37 8.34
N ARG A 228 8.80 -16.16 7.03
CA ARG A 228 10.02 -15.76 6.31
C ARG A 228 9.80 -14.47 5.55
N TYR A 229 10.85 -13.68 5.36
CA TYR A 229 10.75 -12.46 4.56
C TYR A 229 10.50 -12.80 3.08
N VAL A 230 9.57 -12.07 2.48
CA VAL A 230 9.27 -12.03 1.05
C VAL A 230 9.24 -10.59 0.57
N VAL A 231 9.47 -10.40 -0.72
CA VAL A 231 9.42 -9.11 -1.39
C VAL A 231 7.97 -8.64 -1.50
N ASP A 232 7.69 -7.46 -0.94
CA ASP A 232 6.38 -6.78 -1.01
C ASP A 232 6.41 -5.60 -2.01
N GLY A 233 7.58 -5.27 -2.58
CA GLY A 233 7.72 -4.28 -3.63
C GLY A 233 9.09 -3.60 -3.66
N GLY A 234 9.20 -2.55 -4.48
CA GLY A 234 10.37 -1.67 -4.51
C GLY A 234 11.59 -2.18 -5.29
N PHE A 235 11.47 -3.27 -6.06
CA PHE A 235 12.55 -3.74 -6.93
C PHE A 235 12.36 -3.40 -8.40
#